data_AF-A0A1W9UQX7-F1
#
_entry.id   AF-A0A1W9UQX7-F1
#
_cell.length_a   1.000
_cell.length_b   1.000
_cell.length_c   1.000
_cell.angle_alpha   90.00
_cell.angle_beta   90.00
_cell.angle_gamma   90.00
#
_symmetry.space_group_name_H-M   'P 1'
#
loop_
_entity.id
_entity.type
_entity.pdbx_description
1 polymer ?
#
loop_
_entity_poly.entity_id
_entity_poly.type
_entity_poly.pdbx_seq_one_letter_code
_entity_poly.pdbx_strand_id
1 'polypeptide(L)' 'MTVTALLKKENLTPLLVQLCQQRRLVAPVRNSYGDTMFSVIDDPTAVEIDLINQPQNSIKSFLFPQTETLSHYRLL' A
#
# COMPACT_ATOMS: atom_id res chain seq x y z
N MET A 1 -8.02 24.66 -8.27
CA MET A 1 -7.65 23.81 -9.42
C MET A 1 -6.66 22.76 -8.94
N THR A 2 -7.07 21.50 -8.83
CA THR A 2 -6.17 20.38 -8.54
C THR A 2 -5.42 20.03 -9.81
N VAL A 3 -4.12 20.32 -9.84
CA VAL A 3 -3.25 19.91 -10.95
C VAL A 3 -3.02 18.41 -10.80
N THR A 4 -3.55 17.63 -11.73
CA THR A 4 -3.30 16.18 -11.79
C THR A 4 -1.90 15.95 -12.36
N ALA A 5 -0.90 15.82 -11.50
CA ALA A 5 0.44 15.40 -11.88
C ALA A 5 0.51 13.87 -11.91
N LEU A 6 0.80 13.30 -13.09
CA LEU A 6 1.01 11.86 -13.24
C LEU A 6 2.51 11.55 -13.13
N LEU A 7 2.86 10.64 -12.23
CA LEU A 7 4.22 10.13 -12.10
C LEU A 7 4.49 9.14 -13.23
N LYS A 8 5.53 9.39 -14.02
CA LYS A 8 5.99 8.42 -15.02
C LYS A 8 6.67 7.24 -14.35
N LYS A 9 6.51 6.03 -14.92
CA LYS A 9 7.02 4.78 -14.33
C LYS A 9 8.54 4.80 -14.12
N GLU A 10 9.28 5.36 -15.06
CA GLU A 10 10.74 5.52 -15.00
C GLU A 10 11.21 6.40 -13.82
N ASN A 11 10.32 7.25 -13.28
CA ASN A 11 10.62 8.15 -12.18
C ASN A 11 10.16 7.59 -10.82
N LEU A 12 9.57 6.40 -10.79
CA LEU A 12 9.07 5.81 -9.55
C LEU A 12 10.22 5.45 -8.60
N THR A 13 11.22 4.69 -9.06
CA THR A 13 12.32 4.25 -8.20
C THR A 13 13.12 5.42 -7.62
N PRO A 14 13.53 6.45 -8.39
CA PRO A 14 14.21 7.62 -7.84
C PRO A 14 13.39 8.34 -6.76
N LEU A 15 12.08 8.47 -6.96
CA LEU A 15 11.19 9.07 -5.98
C LEU A 15 11.13 8.24 -4.69
N LEU A 16 11.00 6.92 -4.79
CA LEU A 16 10.96 6.04 -3.62
C LEU A 16 12.29 6.07 -2.85
N VAL A 17 13.43 6.11 -3.53
CA VAL A 17 14.74 6.28 -2.87
C VAL A 17 14.81 7.58 -2.08
N GLN A 18 14.26 8.68 -2.61
CA GLN A 18 14.22 9.94 -1.86
C GLN A 18 13.28 9.84 -0.64
N LEU A 19 12.13 9.17 -0.79
CA LEU A 19 11.14 9.05 0.28
C LEU A 19 11.58 8.10 1.41
N CYS A 20 12.32 7.03 1.09
CA CYS A 20 12.76 6.06 2.11
C CYS A 20 13.73 6.66 3.14
N GLN A 21 14.44 7.74 2.78
CA GLN A 21 15.32 8.48 3.70
C GLN A 21 14.57 9.13 4.86
N GLN A 22 13.29 9.45 4.67
CA GLN A 22 12.49 10.20 5.65
C GLN A 22 11.34 9.37 6.23
N ARG A 23 10.92 8.31 5.53
CA ARG A 23 9.71 7.56 5.85
C ARG A 23 9.91 6.07 5.60
N ARG A 24 9.25 5.25 6.43
CA ARG A 24 9.11 3.83 6.14
C ARG A 24 8.20 3.66 4.92
N LEU A 25 8.68 2.93 3.92
CA LEU A 25 7.91 2.65 2.71
C LEU A 25 7.20 1.30 2.84
N VAL A 26 5.98 1.26 2.30
CA VAL A 26 5.21 0.03 2.13
C VAL A 26 4.78 -0.02 0.68
N ALA A 27 5.09 -1.11 -0.01
CA ALA A 27 4.82 -1.26 -1.44
C ALA A 27 4.23 -2.66 -1.74
N PRO A 28 3.45 -2.79 -2.83
CA PRO A 28 3.00 -4.09 -3.31
C PRO A 28 4.19 -4.84 -3.91
N VAL A 29 4.48 -6.01 -3.37
CA VAL A 29 5.61 -6.85 -3.79
C VAL A 29 5.15 -8.29 -3.93
N ARG A 30 5.71 -8.99 -4.90
CA ARG A 30 5.40 -10.40 -5.13
C ARG A 30 6.20 -11.27 -4.16
N ASN A 31 5.52 -12.18 -3.46
CA ASN A 31 6.16 -13.15 -2.57
C ASN A 31 6.67 -14.37 -3.37
N SER A 32 7.35 -15.30 -2.69
CA SER A 32 7.85 -16.55 -3.29
C SER A 32 6.77 -17.48 -3.81
N TYR A 33 5.51 -17.27 -3.42
CA TYR A 33 4.36 -18.06 -3.82
C TYR A 33 3.61 -17.45 -5.02
N GLY A 34 4.06 -16.28 -5.51
CA GLY A 34 3.46 -15.58 -6.65
C GLY A 34 2.37 -14.58 -6.27
N ASP A 35 2.03 -14.43 -4.99
CA ASP A 35 1.03 -13.48 -4.52
C ASP A 35 1.64 -12.09 -4.35
N THR A 36 0.86 -11.06 -4.68
CA THR A 36 1.24 -9.66 -4.45
C THR A 36 0.72 -9.22 -3.09
N MET A 37 1.60 -8.78 -2.19
CA MET A 37 1.24 -8.31 -0.85
C MET A 37 1.92 -6.97 -0.55
N PHE A 38 1.27 -6.16 0.29
CA PHE A 38 1.92 -4.97 0.83
C PHE A 38 2.93 -5.37 1.90
N SER A 39 4.20 -5.05 1.65
CA SER A 39 5.29 -5.30 2.59
C SER A 39 6.14 -4.04 2.77
N VAL A 40 6.83 -3.96 3.90
CA VAL A 40 7.85 -2.93 4.11
C VAL A 40 8.98 -3.17 3.13
N ILE A 41 9.45 -2.10 2.48
CA ILE A 41 10.63 -2.13 1.62
C ILE A 41 11.72 -1.25 2.24
N ASP A 42 12.89 -1.83 2.49
CA ASP A 42 14.04 -1.12 3.05
C ASP A 42 14.94 -0.54 1.95
N ASP A 43 15.09 -1.27 0.83
CA ASP A 43 15.81 -0.83 -0.36
C ASP A 43 14.86 -0.84 -1.59
N PRO A 44 14.41 0.34 -2.05
CA PRO A 44 13.55 0.45 -3.23
C PRO A 44 14.20 -0.01 -4.55
N THR A 45 15.53 -0.18 -4.59
CA THR A 45 16.26 -0.58 -5.79
C THR A 45 16.43 -2.10 -5.90
N ALA A 46 16.38 -2.81 -4.78
CA ALA A 46 16.52 -4.27 -4.72
C ALA A 46 15.19 -5.02 -4.84
N VAL A 47 14.05 -4.30 -4.88
CA VAL A 47 12.72 -4.87 -4.77
C VAL A 47 11.91 -4.64 -6.04
N GLU A 48 11.34 -5.72 -6.58
CA GLU A 48 10.41 -5.64 -7.71
C GLU A 48 9.01 -5.27 -7.21
N ILE A 49 8.64 -4.00 -7.38
CA ILE A 49 7.30 -3.51 -7.05
C ILE A 49 6.32 -3.95 -8.12
N ASP A 50 5.28 -4.67 -7.70
CA ASP A 50 4.24 -5.13 -8.62
C ASP A 50 3.22 -4.01 -8.87
N LEU A 51 3.31 -3.42 -10.05
CA LEU A 51 2.41 -2.37 -10.52
C LEU A 51 1.25 -2.91 -11.38
N ILE A 52 1.23 -4.20 -11.66
CA ILE A 52 0.29 -4.83 -12.60
C ILE A 52 -0.83 -5.52 -11.82
N ASN A 53 -0.47 -6.35 -10.85
CA ASN A 53 -1.45 -7.10 -10.09
C ASN A 53 -1.92 -6.29 -8.88
N GLN A 54 -3.20 -6.45 -8.55
CA GLN A 54 -3.70 -5.87 -7.32
C GLN A 54 -3.11 -6.63 -6.13
N PRO A 55 -2.55 -5.93 -5.13
CA PRO A 55 -2.14 -6.57 -3.89
C PRO A 55 -3.36 -7.27 -3.28
N GLN A 56 -3.17 -8.51 -2.85
CA GLN A 56 -4.18 -9.29 -2.15
C GLN A 56 -4.52 -8.54 -0.85
N ASN A 57 -5.63 -7.82 -0.89
CA ASN A 57 -6.20 -7.22 0.30
C ASN A 57 -6.64 -8.34 1.23
N SER A 58 -6.49 -8.11 2.54
CA SER A 58 -6.91 -9.08 3.55
C SER A 58 -8.37 -9.52 3.32
N ILE A 59 -8.63 -10.83 3.37
CA ILE A 59 -9.98 -11.44 3.39
C ILE A 59 -10.86 -10.86 4.52
N LYS A 60 -10.28 -10.08 5.44
CA LYS A 60 -11.04 -9.36 6.47
C LYS A 60 -12.22 -8.58 5.91
N SER A 61 -12.13 -8.04 4.69
CA SER A 61 -13.26 -7.33 4.09
C SER A 61 -14.47 -8.21 3.78
N PHE A 62 -14.23 -9.50 3.54
CA PHE A 62 -15.24 -10.53 3.30
C PHE A 62 -15.75 -11.14 4.62
N LEU A 63 -14.87 -11.34 5.60
CA LEU A 63 -15.21 -12.00 6.87
C LEU A 63 -15.70 -11.06 7.97
N PHE A 64 -15.38 -9.76 7.90
CA PHE A 64 -15.72 -8.79 8.94
C PHE A 64 -16.41 -7.55 8.34
N PRO A 65 -17.42 -7.01 9.03
CA PRO A 65 -18.03 -5.76 8.62
C PRO A 65 -16.98 -4.64 8.60
N GLN A 66 -17.02 -3.81 7.55
CA GLN A 66 -16.10 -2.68 7.33
C GLN A 66 -16.20 -1.59 8.40
N THR A 67 -17.30 -1.61 9.16
CA THR A 67 -17.62 -0.66 10.22
C THR A 67 -18.09 -1.46 11.44
N GLU A 68 -17.58 -1.09 12.60
CA GLU A 68 -17.97 -1.68 13.89
C GLU A 68 -18.53 -0.59 14.80
N THR A 69 -19.70 -0.84 15.39
CA THR A 69 -20.30 0.05 16.39
C THR A 69 -19.85 -0.37 17.78
N LEU A 70 -18.90 0.36 18.34
CA LEU A 70 -18.29 0.02 19.64
C LEU A 70 -19.23 0.24 20.83
N SER A 71 -20.16 1.21 20.75
CA SER A 71 -21.08 1.53 21.85
C SER A 71 -22.28 2.34 21.36
N HIS A 72 -23.41 2.21 22.05
CA HIS A 72 -24.58 3.08 21.87
C HIS A 72 -24.71 3.99 23.10
N TYR A 73 -24.79 5.30 22.88
CA TYR A 73 -25.06 6.26 23.95
C TYR A 73 -26.53 6.66 23.92
N ARG A 74 -27.15 6.69 25.09
CA ARG A 74 -28.50 7.24 25.29
C ARG A 74 -28.39 8.43 26.22
N LEU A 75 -28.96 9.55 25.81
CA LEU A 75 -29.20 10.68 26.71
C LEU A 75 -30.53 10.41 27.42
N LEU A 76 -30.49 10.44 28.76
CA LEU A 76 -31.67 10.50 29.61
C LEU A 76 -32.20 11.93 29.65
#